data_AF-A0A559QQN2-F1
#
_entry.id   AF-A0A559QQN2-F1
#
_cell.length_a   1.000
_cell.length_b   1.000
_cell.length_c   1.000
_cell.angle_alpha   90.00
_cell.angle_beta   90.00
_cell.angle_gamma   90.00
#
_symmetry.space_group_name_H-M   'P 1'
#
loop_
_entity.id
_entity.type
_entity.pdbx_description
1 polymer ?
#
loop_
_entity_poly.entity_id
_entity_poly.type
_entity_poly.pdbx_seq_one_letter_code
_entity_poly.pdbx_strand_id
1 'polypeptide(L)'
;MRIRLKFLLVFLLLTACGGKVKTNLACEGEAKESWFDEGYKTAMEAKPIRTFDKYKNQCGEAITKEQRASFIDGYTKGALEFCTYENGFEIGKTNKEFPQVCPFEIRGKFLEGYKRGQIAYNDKIKRMEKNQRDAEQAAERIDNLAADELGRINGQ
;
A
#
# COMPACT_ATOMS: atom_id res chain seq x y z
N MET A 1 16.80 -38.33 -28.69
CA MET A 1 17.13 -36.91 -29.02
C MET A 1 15.89 -36.00 -28.89
N ARG A 2 15.27 -35.91 -27.70
CA ARG A 2 14.01 -35.15 -27.46
C ARG A 2 14.03 -34.25 -26.22
N ILE A 3 15.16 -34.18 -25.52
CA ILE A 3 15.31 -33.40 -24.27
C ILE A 3 15.95 -32.01 -24.53
N ARG A 4 16.58 -31.80 -25.70
CA ARG A 4 17.25 -30.52 -26.03
C ARG A 4 16.32 -29.40 -26.52
N LEU A 5 15.06 -29.69 -26.86
CA LEU A 5 14.11 -28.68 -27.33
C LEU A 5 13.31 -28.03 -26.19
N LYS A 6 13.07 -28.76 -25.09
CA LYS A 6 12.36 -28.24 -23.91
C LYS A 6 13.23 -27.30 -23.07
N PHE A 7 14.54 -27.55 -22.98
CA PHE A 7 15.47 -26.66 -22.28
C PHE A 7 15.72 -25.34 -23.02
N LEU A 8 15.57 -25.32 -24.35
CA LEU A 8 15.67 -24.10 -25.15
C LEU A 8 14.45 -23.17 -24.99
N LEU A 9 13.29 -23.73 -24.63
CA LEU A 9 12.05 -22.98 -24.37
C LEU A 9 12.00 -22.34 -22.97
N VAL A 10 12.81 -22.83 -22.02
CA VAL A 10 12.92 -22.26 -20.66
C VAL A 10 13.88 -21.06 -20.62
N PHE A 11 14.82 -20.98 -21.55
CA PHE A 11 15.81 -19.89 -21.58
C PHE A 11 15.29 -18.57 -22.21
N LEU A 12 14.14 -18.59 -22.88
CA LEU A 12 13.63 -17.44 -23.64
C LEU A 12 12.73 -16.49 -22.84
N LEU A 13 12.47 -16.75 -21.55
CA LEU A 13 11.56 -15.95 -20.72
C LEU A 13 12.27 -15.00 -19.72
N LEU A 14 13.60 -14.90 -19.78
CA LEU A 14 14.40 -14.10 -18.83
C LEU A 14 14.88 -12.74 -19.36
N THR A 15 14.37 -12.26 -20.50
CA THR A 15 14.55 -10.86 -20.90
C THR A 15 13.54 -9.98 -20.17
N ALA A 16 13.64 -9.94 -18.83
CA ALA A 16 13.00 -8.91 -18.02
C ALA A 16 13.65 -7.57 -18.37
N CYS A 17 12.98 -6.82 -19.23
CA CYS A 17 13.36 -5.47 -19.62
C CYS A 17 13.61 -4.62 -18.36
N GLY A 18 14.83 -4.09 -18.23
CA GLY A 18 15.14 -3.00 -17.31
C GLY A 18 14.35 -1.76 -17.73
N GLY A 19 13.08 -1.71 -17.35
CA GLY A 19 12.19 -0.61 -17.64
C GLY A 19 12.70 0.63 -16.92
N LYS A 20 13.36 1.53 -17.66
CA LYS A 20 13.47 2.92 -17.24
C LYS A 20 12.05 3.40 -16.97
N VAL A 21 11.71 3.69 -15.71
CA VAL A 21 10.43 4.30 -15.34
C VAL A 21 10.26 5.51 -16.23
N LYS A 22 9.26 5.48 -17.13
CA LYS A 22 8.94 6.61 -17.99
C LYS A 22 8.35 7.69 -17.09
N THR A 23 9.14 8.67 -16.72
CA THR A 23 8.66 9.88 -16.07
C THR A 23 8.16 10.80 -17.18
N ASN A 24 6.96 11.37 -17.02
CA ASN A 24 6.47 12.42 -17.92
C ASN A 24 7.15 13.78 -17.66
N LEU A 25 7.92 13.85 -16.58
CA LEU A 25 8.84 14.93 -16.25
C LEU A 25 10.00 14.96 -17.23
N ALA A 26 10.33 16.15 -17.74
CA ALA A 26 11.55 16.39 -18.47
C ALA A 26 12.64 16.87 -17.50
N CYS A 27 13.82 16.23 -17.56
CA CYS A 27 15.02 16.73 -16.89
C CYS A 27 15.47 18.05 -17.54
N GLU A 28 15.41 18.11 -18.88
CA GLU A 28 15.78 19.25 -19.71
C GLU A 28 14.70 19.50 -20.76
N GLY A 29 14.48 20.77 -21.12
CA GLY A 29 13.46 21.14 -22.10
C GLY A 29 12.03 21.12 -21.54
N GLU A 30 11.05 21.05 -22.44
CA GLU A 30 9.63 21.12 -22.07
C GLU A 30 9.13 19.80 -21.46
N ALA A 31 8.61 19.87 -20.24
CA ALA A 31 8.02 18.73 -19.54
C ALA A 31 6.53 18.57 -19.90
N LYS A 32 6.04 17.32 -19.93
CA LYS A 32 4.60 17.05 -20.09
C LYS A 32 3.82 17.26 -18.79
N GLU A 33 4.51 17.20 -17.65
CA GLU A 33 3.97 17.41 -16.31
C GLU A 33 4.88 18.37 -15.54
N SER A 34 4.32 19.17 -14.64
CA SER A 34 5.08 20.09 -13.79
C SER A 34 5.76 19.36 -12.64
N TRP A 35 6.98 19.78 -12.28
CA TRP A 35 7.67 19.30 -11.07
C TRP A 35 6.85 19.54 -9.80
N PHE A 36 6.09 20.64 -9.75
CA PHE A 36 5.14 20.93 -8.68
C PHE A 36 4.04 19.86 -8.57
N ASP A 37 3.40 19.53 -9.68
CA ASP A 37 2.29 18.56 -9.69
C ASP A 37 2.75 17.17 -9.29
N GLU A 38 3.95 16.76 -9.73
CA GLU A 38 4.53 15.49 -9.31
C GLU A 38 4.88 15.48 -7.82
N GLY A 39 5.38 16.60 -7.28
CA GLY A 39 5.61 16.75 -5.84
C GLY A 39 4.32 16.63 -5.04
N TYR A 40 3.29 17.37 -5.45
CA TYR A 40 1.96 17.34 -4.84
C TYR A 40 1.37 15.94 -4.85
N LYS A 41 1.38 15.28 -6.02
CA LYS A 41 0.90 13.91 -6.18
C LYS A 41 1.67 12.93 -5.31
N THR A 42 2.99 13.06 -5.23
CA THR A 42 3.83 12.20 -4.38
C THR A 42 3.38 12.25 -2.92
N ALA A 43 3.13 13.46 -2.39
CA ALA A 43 2.64 13.61 -1.02
C ALA A 43 1.22 13.04 -0.85
N MET A 44 0.31 13.30 -1.78
CA MET A 44 -1.07 12.78 -1.75
C MET A 44 -1.13 11.25 -1.84
N GLU A 45 -0.15 10.61 -2.49
CA GLU A 45 0.02 9.16 -2.52
C GLU A 45 0.68 8.58 -1.25
N ALA A 46 0.87 9.40 -0.21
CA ALA A 46 1.52 9.04 1.05
C ALA A 46 2.98 8.57 0.90
N LYS A 47 3.67 8.99 -0.17
CA LYS A 47 5.06 8.61 -0.43
C LYS A 47 6.03 9.60 0.24
N PRO A 48 7.20 9.14 0.70
CA PRO A 48 8.18 10.00 1.37
C PRO A 48 8.78 11.02 0.38
N ILE A 49 9.20 12.18 0.86
CA ILE A 49 9.85 13.23 0.05
C ILE A 49 11.12 12.72 -0.66
N ARG A 50 11.78 11.72 -0.06
CA ARG A 50 12.92 10.99 -0.64
C ARG A 50 12.60 10.27 -1.95
N THR A 51 11.33 10.16 -2.32
CA THR A 51 10.94 9.72 -3.67
C THR A 51 11.62 10.58 -4.75
N PHE A 52 11.98 11.83 -4.45
CA PHE A 52 12.79 12.67 -5.34
C PHE A 52 14.16 12.09 -5.69
N ASP A 53 14.75 11.24 -4.85
CA ASP A 53 16.04 10.60 -5.11
C ASP A 53 16.00 9.77 -6.40
N LYS A 54 14.83 9.23 -6.78
CA LYS A 54 14.66 8.50 -8.05
C LYS A 54 14.89 9.42 -9.26
N TYR A 55 14.41 10.66 -9.19
CA TYR A 55 14.58 11.66 -10.24
C TYR A 55 16.03 12.13 -10.31
N LYS A 56 16.65 12.34 -9.15
CA LYS A 56 18.09 12.66 -9.06
C LYS A 56 18.94 11.56 -9.71
N ASN A 57 18.63 10.29 -9.48
CA ASN A 57 19.38 9.18 -10.07
C ASN A 57 19.15 9.05 -11.58
N GLN A 58 17.99 9.46 -12.09
CA GLN A 58 17.65 9.39 -13.51
C GLN A 58 18.22 10.55 -14.33
N CYS A 59 18.09 11.77 -13.81
CA CYS A 59 18.49 12.99 -14.49
C CYS A 59 19.91 13.46 -14.15
N GLY A 60 20.47 13.02 -13.01
CA GLY A 60 21.78 13.47 -12.55
C GLY A 60 21.84 14.99 -12.36
N GLU A 61 22.84 15.62 -12.97
CA GLU A 61 23.08 17.06 -12.90
C GLU A 61 22.12 17.89 -13.76
N ALA A 62 21.35 17.26 -14.64
CA ALA A 62 20.36 17.94 -15.47
C ALA A 62 19.19 18.55 -14.68
N ILE A 63 18.94 18.04 -13.45
CA ILE A 63 17.91 18.63 -12.58
C ILE A 63 18.40 19.97 -12.03
N THR A 64 17.68 21.02 -12.38
CA THR A 64 17.98 22.36 -11.88
C THR A 64 17.53 22.55 -10.42
N LYS A 65 18.05 23.59 -9.76
CA LYS A 65 17.64 23.93 -8.39
C LYS A 65 16.16 24.34 -8.35
N GLU A 66 15.69 25.01 -9.39
CA GLU A 66 14.31 25.49 -9.54
C GLU A 66 13.34 24.33 -9.69
N GLN A 67 13.69 23.30 -10.48
CA GLN A 67 12.89 22.08 -10.62
C GLN A 67 12.78 21.33 -9.29
N ARG A 68 13.89 21.22 -8.55
CA ARG A 68 13.89 20.65 -7.20
C ARG A 68 13.01 21.45 -6.24
N ALA A 69 13.15 22.78 -6.23
CA ALA A 69 12.34 23.65 -5.38
C ALA A 69 10.85 23.49 -5.71
N SER A 70 10.49 23.50 -7.00
CA SER A 70 9.12 23.30 -7.47
C SER A 70 8.51 21.98 -6.98
N PHE A 71 9.27 20.87 -7.04
CA PHE A 71 8.83 19.60 -6.47
C PHE A 71 8.61 19.67 -4.96
N ILE A 72 9.53 20.30 -4.21
CA ILE A 72 9.41 20.44 -2.76
C ILE A 72 8.19 21.30 -2.39
N ASP A 73 7.93 22.38 -3.13
CA ASP A 73 6.76 23.24 -2.91
C ASP A 73 5.46 22.49 -3.14
N GLY A 74 5.38 21.73 -4.23
CA GLY A 74 4.25 20.85 -4.52
C GLY A 74 4.06 19.80 -3.44
N TYR A 75 5.14 19.12 -3.04
CA TYR A 75 5.12 18.12 -1.97
C TYR A 75 4.64 18.71 -0.65
N THR A 76 5.13 19.91 -0.29
CA THR A 76 4.74 20.59 0.93
C THR A 76 3.24 20.90 0.92
N LYS A 77 2.73 21.46 -0.17
CA LYS A 77 1.28 21.71 -0.33
C LYS A 77 0.47 20.42 -0.19
N GLY A 78 0.86 19.38 -0.93
CA GLY A 78 0.17 18.08 -0.88
C GLY A 78 0.23 17.45 0.51
N ALA A 79 1.34 17.58 1.24
CA ALA A 79 1.47 17.07 2.59
C ALA A 79 0.54 17.83 3.57
N LEU A 80 0.42 19.15 3.44
CA LEU A 80 -0.51 19.95 4.25
C LEU A 80 -1.97 19.50 4.05
N GLU A 81 -2.36 19.20 2.81
CA GLU A 81 -3.72 18.75 2.47
C GLU A 81 -3.96 17.27 2.80
N PHE A 82 -2.93 16.42 2.70
CA PHE A 82 -3.01 15.00 3.02
C PHE A 82 -3.13 14.75 4.53
N CYS A 83 -2.47 15.57 5.35
CA CYS A 83 -2.31 15.33 6.79
C CYS A 83 -3.51 15.75 7.63
N THR A 84 -4.65 15.14 7.33
CA THR A 84 -5.92 15.30 8.05
C THR A 84 -6.20 14.13 8.97
N TYR A 85 -7.12 14.34 9.92
CA TYR A 85 -7.60 13.27 10.80
C TYR A 85 -8.26 12.14 9.99
N GLU A 86 -9.08 12.50 9.00
CA GLU A 86 -9.85 11.60 8.17
C GLU A 86 -8.93 10.67 7.37
N ASN A 87 -7.91 11.23 6.70
CA ASN A 87 -6.93 10.43 5.96
C ASN A 87 -6.12 9.52 6.91
N GLY A 88 -5.74 10.03 8.09
CA GLY A 88 -5.11 9.22 9.13
C GLY A 88 -5.98 8.00 9.48
N PHE A 89 -7.26 8.23 9.76
CA PHE A 89 -8.22 7.19 10.11
C PHE A 89 -8.41 6.14 9.00
N GLU A 90 -8.57 6.58 7.75
CA GLU A 90 -8.68 5.69 6.58
C GLU A 90 -7.43 4.82 6.39
N ILE A 91 -6.24 5.35 6.64
CA ILE A 91 -5.02 4.56 6.54
C ILE A 91 -4.91 3.59 7.70
N GLY A 92 -5.14 4.05 8.93
CA GLY A 92 -5.07 3.22 10.14
C GLY A 92 -6.01 2.02 10.09
N LYS A 93 -7.21 2.15 9.52
CA LYS A 93 -8.18 1.04 9.40
C LYS A 93 -7.78 -0.04 8.38
N THR A 94 -6.77 0.23 7.54
CA THR A 94 -6.29 -0.72 6.53
C THR A 94 -5.06 -1.51 6.98
N ASN A 95 -4.57 -1.31 8.22
CA ASN A 95 -3.35 -1.92 8.75
C ASN A 95 -2.09 -1.68 7.90
N LYS A 96 -2.07 -0.55 7.18
CA LYS A 96 -0.86 -0.05 6.51
C LYS A 96 0.05 0.60 7.53
N GLU A 97 1.35 0.59 7.24
CA GLU A 97 2.34 1.31 8.04
C GLU A 97 2.07 2.83 8.07
N PHE A 98 2.55 3.50 9.14
CA PHE A 98 2.39 4.93 9.31
C PHE A 98 3.21 5.71 8.27
N PRO A 99 2.58 6.52 7.40
CA PRO A 99 3.31 7.30 6.41
C PRO A 99 4.12 8.43 7.04
N GLN A 100 5.41 8.51 6.72
CA GLN A 100 6.28 9.62 7.14
C GLN A 100 6.21 10.80 6.16
N VAL A 101 5.00 11.32 5.95
CA VAL A 101 4.73 12.46 5.03
C VAL A 101 4.41 13.74 5.79
N CYS A 102 3.81 13.64 6.97
CA CYS A 102 3.30 14.80 7.70
C CYS A 102 4.40 15.61 8.39
N PRO A 103 4.46 16.95 8.16
CA PRO A 103 5.29 17.86 8.94
C PRO A 103 4.98 17.76 10.44
N PHE A 104 5.99 18.02 11.27
CA PHE A 104 5.88 17.83 12.73
C PHE A 104 4.77 18.68 13.35
N GLU A 105 4.56 19.88 12.83
CA GLU A 105 3.64 20.89 13.34
C GLU A 105 2.18 20.48 13.16
N ILE A 106 1.86 19.73 12.10
CA ILE A 106 0.47 19.37 11.74
C ILE A 106 0.18 17.86 11.85
N ARG A 107 1.20 17.01 12.02
CA ARG A 107 1.04 15.54 12.09
C ARG A 107 0.13 15.06 13.23
N GLY A 108 -0.13 15.91 14.23
CA GLY A 108 -0.90 15.54 15.42
C GLY A 108 -2.29 15.01 15.08
N LYS A 109 -3.03 15.71 14.21
CA LYS A 109 -4.38 15.30 13.80
C LYS A 109 -4.38 14.01 12.97
N PHE A 110 -3.45 13.90 12.03
CA PHE A 110 -3.26 12.67 11.27
C PHE A 110 -2.93 11.48 12.17
N LEU A 111 -2.02 11.64 13.14
CA LEU A 111 -1.63 10.59 14.08
C LEU A 111 -2.80 10.15 14.98
N GLU A 112 -3.61 11.11 15.43
CA GLU A 112 -4.84 10.83 16.19
C GLU A 112 -5.79 9.95 15.39
N GLY A 113 -6.09 10.34 14.15
CA GLY A 113 -6.92 9.56 13.22
C GLY A 113 -6.34 8.17 12.95
N TYR A 114 -5.04 8.08 12.67
CA TYR A 114 -4.35 6.83 12.41
C TYR A 114 -4.46 5.84 13.57
N LYS A 115 -4.19 6.28 14.80
CA LYS A 115 -4.36 5.44 16.00
C LYS A 115 -5.80 4.96 16.15
N ARG A 116 -6.77 5.85 15.90
CA ARG A 116 -8.19 5.48 15.96
C ARG A 116 -8.57 4.45 14.88
N GLY A 117 -8.00 4.58 13.68
CA GLY A 117 -8.16 3.61 12.60
C GLY A 117 -7.58 2.24 12.97
N GLN A 118 -6.40 2.19 13.61
CA GLN A 118 -5.80 0.93 14.07
C GLN A 118 -6.66 0.22 15.13
N ILE A 119 -7.28 0.97 16.04
CA ILE A 119 -8.25 0.40 17.00
C ILE A 119 -9.42 -0.23 16.23
N ALA A 120 -9.98 0.48 15.25
CA ALA A 120 -11.07 -0.03 14.44
C ALA A 120 -10.68 -1.30 13.64
N TYR A 121 -9.45 -1.35 13.10
CA TYR A 121 -8.92 -2.54 12.45
C TYR A 121 -8.83 -3.72 13.43
N ASN A 122 -8.26 -3.51 14.62
CA ASN A 122 -8.14 -4.56 15.64
C ASN A 122 -9.50 -5.07 16.11
N ASP A 123 -10.48 -4.19 16.29
CA ASP A 123 -11.85 -4.57 16.63
C ASP A 123 -12.50 -5.39 15.51
N LYS A 124 -12.21 -5.06 14.25
CA LYS A 124 -12.65 -5.86 13.10
C LYS A 124 -12.04 -7.27 13.13
N ILE A 125 -10.74 -7.38 13.37
CA ILE A 125 -10.06 -8.69 13.51
C ILE A 125 -10.70 -9.52 14.61
N LYS A 126 -10.86 -8.97 15.82
CA LYS A 126 -11.48 -9.67 16.96
C LYS A 126 -12.90 -10.17 16.66
N ARG A 127 -13.69 -9.37 15.93
CA ARG A 127 -15.04 -9.78 15.50
C ARG A 127 -14.98 -10.92 14.51
N MET A 128 -14.08 -10.87 13.53
CA MET A 128 -13.90 -11.95 12.56
C MET A 128 -13.44 -13.25 13.23
N GLU A 129 -12.47 -13.18 14.15
CA GLU A 129 -12.02 -14.34 14.93
C GLU A 129 -13.13 -14.93 15.79
N LYS A 130 -13.95 -14.07 16.43
CA LYS A 130 -15.10 -14.54 17.20
C LYS A 130 -16.11 -15.25 16.30
N ASN A 131 -16.47 -14.64 15.18
CA ASN A 131 -17.40 -15.23 14.23
C ASN A 131 -16.90 -16.57 13.69
N GLN A 132 -15.59 -16.70 13.46
CA GLN A 132 -14.98 -17.96 13.05
C GLN A 132 -15.12 -19.03 14.14
N ARG A 133 -14.77 -18.73 15.39
CA ARG A 133 -14.93 -19.67 16.51
C ARG A 133 -16.40 -20.07 16.72
N ASP A 134 -17.32 -19.12 16.64
CA ASP A 134 -18.75 -19.37 16.80
C ASP A 134 -19.28 -20.29 15.68
N ALA A 135 -18.77 -20.14 14.44
CA ALA A 135 -19.09 -21.00 13.31
C ALA A 135 -18.50 -22.42 13.43
N GLU A 136 -17.24 -22.53 13.86
CA GLU A 136 -16.58 -23.83 14.12
C GLU A 136 -17.33 -24.63 15.19
N GLN A 137 -17.68 -23.98 16.31
CA GLN A 137 -18.47 -24.62 17.36
C GLN A 137 -19.88 -25.00 16.90
N ALA A 138 -20.48 -24.23 15.98
CA ALA A 138 -21.78 -24.57 15.42
C ALA A 138 -21.71 -25.82 14.55
N ALA A 139 -20.65 -25.95 13.74
CA ALA A 139 -20.41 -27.15 12.92
C ALA A 139 -20.19 -28.39 13.80
N GLU A 140 -19.34 -28.29 14.84
CA GLU A 140 -19.09 -29.39 15.77
C GLU A 140 -20.37 -29.84 16.50
N ARG A 141 -21.22 -28.89 16.92
CA ARG A 141 -22.52 -29.24 17.53
C ARG A 141 -23.42 -30.00 16.57
N ILE A 142 -23.44 -29.63 15.28
CA ILE A 142 -24.24 -30.34 14.27
C ILE A 142 -23.72 -31.77 14.07
N ASP A 143 -22.40 -31.94 14.01
CA ASP A 143 -21.78 -33.27 13.85
C ASP A 143 -22.07 -34.19 15.04
N ASN A 144 -21.96 -33.66 16.27
CA ASN A 144 -22.27 -34.41 17.48
C ASN A 144 -23.76 -34.82 17.52
N LEU A 145 -24.67 -33.91 17.17
CA LEU A 145 -26.10 -34.22 17.10
C LEU A 145 -26.40 -35.29 16.03
N ALA A 146 -25.71 -35.24 14.88
CA ALA A 146 -25.85 -36.26 13.84
C ALA A 146 -25.31 -37.63 14.32
N ALA A 147 -24.17 -37.66 15.02
CA ALA A 147 -23.61 -38.88 15.58
C ALA A 147 -24.52 -39.50 16.65
N ASP A 148 -25.09 -38.68 17.54
CA ASP A 148 -26.04 -39.11 18.57
C ASP A 148 -27.29 -39.73 17.95
N GLU A 149 -27.85 -39.10 16.90
CA GLU A 149 -29.03 -39.63 16.20
C GLU A 149 -28.72 -40.95 15.49
N LEU A 150 -27.56 -41.08 14.83
CA LEU A 150 -27.12 -42.34 14.23
C LEU A 150 -26.93 -43.44 15.29
N GLY A 151 -26.41 -43.09 16.48
CA GLY A 151 -26.28 -44.02 17.60
C GLY A 151 -27.64 -44.53 18.07
N ARG A 152 -28.65 -43.65 18.15
CA ARG A 152 -30.03 -44.03 18.52
C ARG A 152 -30.67 -44.97 17.49
N ILE A 153 -30.47 -44.72 16.20
CA ILE A 153 -31.00 -45.56 15.12
C ILE A 153 -30.38 -46.96 15.13
N ASN A 154 -29.06 -47.06 15.32
CA ASN A 154 -28.35 -48.35 15.27
C ASN A 154 -28.45 -49.18 16.57
N GLY A 155 -28.91 -48.56 17.67
CA GLY A 155 -29.13 -49.22 18.96
C GLY A 155 -30.55 -49.77 19.18
N GLN A 156 -31.46 -49.55 18.20
CA GLN A 156 -32.77 -50.19 18.09
C GLN A 156 -32.73 -51.34 17.10
#